data_AF-A0A3M2KPA5-F1
#
_entry.id   AF-A0A3M2KPA5-F1
#
_cell.length_a   1.000
_cell.length_b   1.000
_cell.length_c   1.000
_cell.angle_alpha   90.00
_cell.angle_beta   90.00
_cell.angle_gamma   90.00
#
_symmetry.space_group_name_H-M   'P 1'
#
loop_
_entity.id
_entity.type
_entity.pdbx_description
1 polymer ?
#
loop_
_entity_poly.entity_id
_entity_poly.type
_entity_poly.pdbx_seq_one_letter_code
_entity_poly.pdbx_strand_id
1 'polypeptide(L)'
;MAYSADLDIRVTDTSLRDGSHHKRHQFTATEVRDIVTALDGAGVPVIEVTHGDGLGGSSFNYGFSKTPEQELVTIAAQTAKQAKIA
;
A
#
# COMPACT_ATOMS: atom_id res chain seq x y z
N MET A 1 13.52 -8.80 8.30
CA MET A 1 13.05 -9.73 9.36
C MET A 1 11.66 -10.18 8.98
N ALA A 2 11.34 -11.47 9.10
CA ALA A 2 10.02 -11.98 8.72
C ALA A 2 8.95 -11.60 9.76
N TYR A 3 7.70 -11.47 9.31
CA TYR A 3 6.53 -11.31 10.18
C TYR A 3 6.55 -12.35 11.32
N SER A 4 6.39 -11.89 12.56
CA SER A 4 6.18 -12.75 13.74
C SER A 4 4.88 -12.34 14.44
N ALA A 5 4.10 -13.33 14.88
CA ALA A 5 2.94 -13.09 15.76
C ALA A 5 3.38 -12.62 17.16
N ASP A 6 4.67 -12.74 17.46
CA ASP A 6 5.30 -12.41 18.73
C ASP A 6 6.03 -11.06 18.70
N LEU A 7 5.78 -10.22 17.68
CA LEU A 7 6.30 -8.86 17.67
C LEU A 7 5.67 -8.06 18.82
N ASP A 8 6.49 -7.52 19.71
CA ASP A 8 6.05 -6.59 20.77
C ASP A 8 5.32 -5.36 20.19
N ILE A 9 5.74 -4.93 19.00
CA ILE A 9 5.12 -3.84 18.23
C ILE A 9 4.99 -4.26 16.78
N ARG A 10 3.76 -4.19 16.25
CA ARG A 10 3.49 -4.41 14.83
C ARG A 10 3.25 -3.08 14.11
N VAL A 11 4.19 -2.68 13.27
CA VAL A 11 4.10 -1.45 12.47
C VAL A 11 3.30 -1.70 11.20
N THR A 12 2.34 -0.82 10.92
CA THR A 12 1.65 -0.74 9.62
C THR A 12 2.10 0.54 8.93
N ASP A 13 2.69 0.42 7.74
CA ASP A 13 2.94 1.57 6.88
C ASP A 13 1.69 1.87 6.04
N THR A 14 1.27 3.15 5.99
CA THR A 14 0.12 3.62 5.22
C THR A 14 0.51 4.63 4.12
N SER A 15 1.78 4.64 3.72
CA SER A 15 2.30 5.56 2.69
C SER A 15 1.60 5.38 1.35
N LEU A 16 1.15 4.16 1.05
CA LEU A 16 0.43 3.82 -0.19
C LEU A 16 -1.10 3.89 -0.05
N ARG A 17 -1.63 4.19 1.14
CA ARG A 17 -3.04 4.45 1.38
C ARG A 17 -3.29 5.88 1.82
N ASP A 18 -2.97 6.26 3.05
CA ASP A 18 -3.13 7.64 3.52
C ASP A 18 -2.27 8.61 2.68
N GLY A 19 -1.05 8.20 2.33
CA GLY A 19 -0.20 8.98 1.42
C GLY A 19 -0.79 9.17 0.01
N SER A 20 -1.80 8.38 -0.37
CA SER A 20 -2.57 8.57 -1.61
C SER A 20 -3.29 9.93 -1.63
N HIS A 21 -3.73 10.47 -0.48
CA HIS A 21 -4.28 11.82 -0.42
C HIS A 21 -3.27 12.87 -0.86
N HIS A 22 -2.03 12.79 -0.36
CA HIS A 22 -0.94 13.68 -0.75
C HIS A 22 -0.59 13.52 -2.24
N LYS A 23 -0.62 12.29 -2.74
CA LYS A 23 -0.38 11.95 -4.15
C LYS A 23 -1.59 12.23 -5.05
N ARG A 24 -2.72 12.70 -4.51
CA ARG A 24 -4.00 12.89 -5.22
C ARG A 24 -4.45 11.63 -5.98
N HIS A 25 -4.21 10.47 -5.39
CA HIS A 25 -4.56 9.16 -5.92
C HIS A 25 -3.90 8.84 -7.27
N GLN A 26 -2.76 9.48 -7.56
CA GLN A 26 -2.04 9.35 -8.84
C GLN A 26 -0.85 8.37 -8.79
N PHE A 27 -0.86 7.43 -7.85
CA PHE A 27 0.15 6.37 -7.83
C PHE A 27 0.08 5.51 -9.08
N THR A 28 1.25 5.11 -9.57
CA THR A 28 1.44 4.18 -10.67
C THR A 28 1.85 2.79 -10.17
N ALA A 29 1.68 1.78 -11.02
CA ALA A 29 2.14 0.42 -10.77
C ALA A 29 3.64 0.34 -10.39
N THR A 30 4.49 1.12 -11.06
CA THR A 30 5.93 1.16 -10.79
C THR A 30 6.23 1.76 -9.42
N GLU A 31 5.63 2.91 -9.09
CA GLU A 31 5.82 3.55 -7.77
C GLU A 31 5.39 2.63 -6.63
N VAL A 32 4.25 1.95 -6.76
CA VAL A 32 3.79 0.97 -5.77
C VAL A 32 4.77 -0.19 -5.63
N ARG A 33 5.25 -0.77 -6.74
CA ARG A 33 6.24 -1.85 -6.70
C ARG A 33 7.53 -1.43 -6.01
N ASP A 34 8.05 -0.26 -6.33
CA ASP A 34 9.30 0.25 -5.77
C ASP A 34 9.17 0.50 -4.26
N ILE A 35 8.08 1.14 -3.83
CA ILE A 35 7.81 1.43 -2.41
C ILE A 35 7.58 0.14 -1.62
N VAL A 36 6.77 -0.80 -2.13
CA VAL A 36 6.54 -2.09 -1.47
C VAL A 36 7.84 -2.87 -1.33
N THR A 37 8.67 -2.91 -2.39
CA THR A 37 9.97 -3.58 -2.34
C THR A 37 10.86 -2.99 -1.24
N ALA A 38 10.89 -1.67 -1.12
CA ALA A 38 11.68 -0.99 -0.10
C ALA A 38 11.18 -1.26 1.32
N LEU A 39 9.87 -1.13 1.56
CA LEU A 39 9.26 -1.34 2.88
C LEU A 39 9.35 -2.82 3.32
N ASP A 40 9.08 -3.76 2.42
CA ASP A 40 9.23 -5.20 2.67
C ASP A 40 10.70 -5.55 2.95
N GLY A 41 11.64 -4.98 2.18
CA GLY A 41 13.07 -5.12 2.40
C GLY A 41 13.55 -4.57 3.74
N ALA A 42 12.92 -3.49 4.23
CA ALA A 42 13.15 -2.94 5.55
C ALA A 42 12.53 -3.76 6.69
N GLY A 43 11.71 -4.77 6.37
CA GLY A 43 11.07 -5.66 7.34
C GLY A 43 9.78 -5.09 7.95
N VAL A 44 9.11 -4.16 7.27
CA VAL A 44 7.80 -3.68 7.71
C VAL A 44 6.79 -4.82 7.61
N PRO A 45 6.08 -5.19 8.70
CA PRO A 45 5.26 -6.40 8.69
C PRO A 45 3.91 -6.22 7.98
N VAL A 46 3.41 -4.99 7.85
CA VAL A 46 2.14 -4.67 7.18
C VAL A 46 2.27 -3.41 6.34
N ILE A 47 1.83 -3.47 5.09
CA ILE A 47 1.78 -2.32 4.16
C ILE A 47 0.34 -2.18 3.68
N GLU A 48 -0.27 -1.02 3.94
CA GLU A 48 -1.65 -0.71 3.53
C GLU A 48 -1.66 -0.10 2.12
N VAL A 49 -2.49 -0.64 1.22
CA VAL A 49 -2.54 -0.20 -0.19
C VAL A 49 -3.99 -0.09 -0.68
N THR A 50 -4.54 1.11 -0.76
CA THR A 50 -5.82 1.41 -1.44
C THR A 50 -5.86 2.87 -1.91
N HIS A 51 -7.00 3.35 -2.41
CA HIS A 51 -7.29 4.79 -2.44
C HIS A 51 -7.18 5.41 -1.03
N GLY A 52 -7.00 6.73 -0.93
CA GLY A 52 -6.88 7.44 0.36
C GLY A 52 -8.05 7.20 1.31
N ASP A 53 -9.26 7.32 0.77
CA ASP A 53 -10.53 7.00 1.46
C ASP A 53 -10.88 5.51 1.55
N GLY A 54 -9.95 4.60 1.25
CA GLY A 54 -10.22 3.16 1.25
C GLY A 54 -10.87 2.65 -0.04
N LEU A 55 -11.23 1.37 -0.04
CA LEU A 55 -11.85 0.70 -1.19
C LEU A 55 -13.15 1.37 -1.63
N GLY A 56 -13.26 1.62 -2.94
CA GLY A 56 -14.38 2.36 -3.53
C GLY A 56 -14.24 3.88 -3.41
N GLY A 57 -13.10 4.39 -2.93
CA GLY A 57 -12.87 5.82 -2.74
C GLY A 57 -12.75 6.61 -4.04
N SER A 58 -12.28 5.96 -5.13
CA SER A 58 -12.12 6.58 -6.45
C SER A 58 -13.45 7.11 -6.99
N SER A 59 -13.64 8.42 -6.92
CA SER A 59 -14.95 9.06 -7.13
C SER A 59 -14.82 10.56 -7.43
N PHE A 60 -15.93 11.22 -7.75
CA PHE A 60 -15.95 12.69 -7.83
C PHE A 60 -15.70 13.38 -6.49
N ASN A 61 -16.15 12.79 -5.38
CA ASN A 61 -16.09 13.44 -4.08
C ASN A 61 -14.67 13.46 -3.50
N TYR A 62 -13.90 12.41 -3.80
CA TYR A 62 -12.57 12.20 -3.22
C TYR A 62 -11.43 12.24 -4.25
N GLY A 63 -11.77 12.22 -5.55
CA GLY A 63 -10.82 12.20 -6.65
C GLY A 63 -10.71 10.81 -7.27
N PHE A 64 -10.48 10.77 -8.59
CA PHE A 64 -10.32 9.51 -9.30
C PHE A 64 -8.87 9.01 -9.22
N SER A 65 -8.71 7.73 -8.92
CA SER A 65 -7.41 7.06 -8.99
C SER A 65 -6.88 7.05 -10.42
N LYS A 66 -5.58 7.27 -10.58
CA LYS A 66 -4.88 7.07 -11.86
C LYS A 66 -4.88 5.62 -12.29
N THR A 67 -4.57 4.74 -11.36
CA THR A 67 -4.58 3.29 -11.54
C THR A 67 -5.64 2.71 -10.60
N PRO A 68 -6.52 1.80 -11.07
CA PRO A 68 -7.50 1.16 -10.21
C PRO A 68 -6.84 0.54 -8.97
N GLU A 69 -7.40 0.82 -7.79
CA GLU A 69 -6.77 0.38 -6.54
C GLU A 69 -6.68 -1.14 -6.41
N GLN A 70 -7.61 -1.90 -7.01
CA GLN A 70 -7.53 -3.36 -7.06
C GLN A 70 -6.29 -3.85 -7.83
N GLU A 71 -5.88 -3.12 -8.87
CA GLU A 71 -4.65 -3.40 -9.60
C GLU A 71 -3.43 -3.11 -8.73
N LEU A 72 -3.44 -1.99 -8.01
CA LEU A 72 -2.34 -1.63 -7.09
C LEU A 72 -2.22 -2.62 -5.92
N VAL A 73 -3.33 -3.08 -5.33
CA VAL A 73 -3.36 -4.14 -4.31
C VAL A 73 -2.76 -5.43 -4.87
N THR A 74 -3.15 -5.81 -6.09
CA THR A 74 -2.63 -7.02 -6.75
C THR A 74 -1.12 -6.93 -6.95
N ILE A 75 -0.62 -5.79 -7.43
CA ILE A 75 0.81 -5.55 -7.62
C ILE A 75 1.55 -5.59 -6.28
N ALA A 76 1.01 -4.96 -5.24
CA ALA A 76 1.59 -4.97 -3.91
C ALA A 76 1.70 -6.41 -3.36
N ALA A 77 0.63 -7.19 -3.48
CA ALA A 77 0.59 -8.58 -3.01
C ALA A 77 1.54 -9.50 -3.79
N GLN A 78 1.73 -9.25 -5.09
CA GLN A 78 2.72 -9.97 -5.90
C GLN A 78 4.17 -9.56 -5.61
N THR A 79 4.38 -8.34 -5.12
CA THR A 79 5.71 -7.75 -4.89
C THR A 79 6.24 -8.08 -3.50
N ALA A 80 5.39 -7.98 -2.47
CA ALA A 80 5.76 -8.26 -1.09
C ALA A 80 6.17 -9.72 -0.91
N LYS A 81 7.30 -9.97 -0.23
CA LYS A 81 7.78 -11.33 0.08
C LYS A 81 7.45 -11.75 1.50
N GLN A 82 7.42 -10.81 2.44
CA GLN A 82 7.23 -11.08 3.88
C GLN A 82 6.08 -10.25 4.48
N ALA A 83 5.96 -8.99 4.07
CA ALA A 83 4.92 -8.09 4.53
C ALA A 83 3.54 -8.58 4.13
N LYS A 84 2.55 -8.40 5.02
CA LYS A 84 1.14 -8.58 4.67
C LYS A 84 0.63 -7.31 4.00
N ILE A 85 -0.15 -7.48 2.93
CA ILE A 85 -0.90 -6.37 2.32
C ILE A 85 -2.26 -6.28 3.02
N ALA A 86 -2.58 -5.07 3.48
CA ALA A 86 -3.83 -4.73 4.16
C ALA A 86 -4.64 -3.74 3.32
#